data_AF-A0A519M718-F1
#
_entry.id   AF-A0A519M718-F1
#
_cell.length_a   1.000
_cell.length_b   1.000
_cell.length_c   1.000
_cell.angle_alpha   90.00
_cell.angle_beta   90.00
_cell.angle_gamma   90.00
#
_symmetry.space_group_name_H-M   'P 1'
#
loop_
_entity.id
_entity.type
_entity.pdbx_description
1 polymer ?
#
loop_
_entity_poly.entity_id
_entity_poly.type
_entity_poly.pdbx_seq_one_letter_code
_entity_poly.pdbx_strand_id
1 'polypeptide(L)'
;MKMKNAFAYLFFVVLTACSTQESTLKVLITPDSYRVNGIDSPLATAAVDEVVRSKPEKVLISMCSNTPHAKIIQFERELRARHMSELKAAMATEGCPI
;
A
#
# COMPACT_ATOMS: atom_id res chain seq x y z
N MET A 1 52.99 -28.52 24.10
CA MET A 1 51.75 -28.72 24.89
C MET A 1 51.81 -27.77 26.08
N LYS A 2 50.89 -26.85 26.37
CA LYS A 2 49.44 -26.75 26.13
C LYS A 2 49.05 -25.28 25.94
N MET A 3 48.30 -25.02 24.87
CA MET A 3 47.48 -23.82 24.62
C MET A 3 46.47 -23.61 25.75
N LYS A 4 46.28 -22.37 26.18
CA LYS A 4 45.02 -21.90 26.77
C LYS A 4 44.73 -20.49 26.26
N ASN A 5 44.21 -20.44 25.04
CA ASN A 5 43.59 -19.22 24.51
C ASN A 5 42.25 -19.05 25.22
N ALA A 6 42.18 -18.06 26.11
CA ALA A 6 40.95 -17.63 26.74
C ALA A 6 40.09 -16.92 25.68
N PHE A 7 39.23 -17.69 25.02
CA PHE A 7 38.28 -17.22 24.04
C PHE A 7 37.17 -16.47 24.79
N ALA A 8 37.37 -15.17 24.98
CA ALA A 8 36.34 -14.28 25.55
C ALA A 8 35.19 -14.20 24.54
N TYR A 9 34.06 -14.82 24.90
CA TYR A 9 32.83 -14.79 24.12
C TYR A 9 32.27 -13.37 24.08
N LEU A 10 32.41 -12.71 22.94
CA LEU A 10 31.79 -11.43 22.62
C LEU A 10 30.31 -11.71 22.25
N PHE A 11 29.40 -11.52 23.20
CA PHE A 11 27.97 -11.70 22.99
C PHE A 11 27.42 -10.49 22.20
N PHE A 12 27.43 -10.57 20.88
CA PHE A 12 26.83 -9.57 19.99
C PHE A 12 25.31 -9.74 19.98
N VAL A 13 24.61 -8.95 20.83
CA VAL A 13 23.15 -8.83 20.73
C VAL A 13 22.84 -7.93 19.54
N VAL A 14 22.58 -8.54 18.39
CA VAL A 14 22.05 -7.84 17.22
C VAL A 14 20.56 -7.59 17.48
N LEU A 15 20.22 -6.40 17.98
CA LEU A 15 18.87 -5.87 17.87
C LEU A 15 18.61 -5.64 16.38
N THR A 16 18.01 -6.63 15.72
CA THR A 16 17.43 -6.42 14.40
C THR A 16 16.32 -5.39 14.58
N ALA A 17 16.61 -4.14 14.21
CA ALA A 17 15.60 -3.10 14.09
C ALA A 17 14.51 -3.64 13.16
N CYS A 18 13.31 -3.86 13.71
CA CYS A 18 12.12 -4.05 12.92
C CYS A 18 11.86 -2.70 12.25
N SER A 19 12.40 -2.52 11.04
CA SER A 19 12.10 -1.34 10.24
C SER A 19 10.64 -1.48 9.82
N THR A 20 9.73 -0.79 10.51
CA THR A 20 8.38 -0.53 10.01
C THR A 20 8.53 0.35 8.78
N GLN A 21 8.76 -0.29 7.63
CA GLN A 21 8.71 0.38 6.35
C GLN A 21 7.26 0.77 6.12
N GLU A 22 6.97 2.08 6.15
CA GLU A 22 5.62 2.59 5.95
C GLU A 22 5.06 2.03 4.62
N SER A 23 4.07 1.15 4.71
CA SER A 23 3.51 0.48 3.55
C SER A 23 2.54 1.43 2.85
N THR A 24 2.97 1.97 1.71
CA THR A 24 2.10 2.75 0.82
C THR A 24 1.57 1.85 -0.29
N LEU A 25 0.24 1.74 -0.39
CA LEU A 25 -0.43 1.01 -1.46
C LEU A 25 -0.99 1.97 -2.50
N LYS A 26 -0.61 1.79 -3.77
CA LYS A 26 -1.14 2.57 -4.90
C LYS A 26 -2.42 1.94 -5.42
N VAL A 27 -3.46 2.75 -5.56
CA VAL A 27 -4.72 2.39 -6.23
C VAL A 27 -4.86 3.29 -7.44
N LEU A 28 -4.93 2.71 -8.63
CA LEU A 28 -5.20 3.44 -9.87
C LEU A 28 -6.70 3.43 -10.14
N ILE A 29 -7.31 4.61 -10.20
CA ILE A 29 -8.71 4.80 -10.59
C ILE A 29 -8.73 5.37 -12.00
N THR A 30 -9.41 4.67 -12.89
CA THR A 30 -9.67 5.07 -14.27
C THR A 30 -11.18 5.34 -14.44
N PRO A 31 -11.62 5.89 -15.59
CA PRO A 31 -13.05 6.00 -15.88
C PRO A 31 -13.78 4.66 -15.75
N ASP A 32 -13.14 3.58 -16.18
CA ASP A 32 -13.79 2.28 -16.32
C ASP A 32 -13.57 1.38 -15.10
N SER A 33 -12.47 1.56 -14.36
CA SER A 33 -12.10 0.59 -13.32
C SER A 33 -11.26 1.14 -12.16
N TYR A 34 -11.13 0.32 -11.13
CA TYR A 34 -10.25 0.46 -9.97
C TYR A 34 -9.21 -0.66 -10.02
N ARG A 35 -7.93 -0.29 -9.91
CA ARG A 35 -6.80 -1.21 -10.03
C ARG A 35 -5.90 -1.18 -8.82
N VAL A 36 -5.62 -2.33 -8.23
CA VAL A 36 -4.75 -2.48 -7.06
C VAL A 36 -4.25 -3.92 -6.96
N ASN A 37 -2.95 -4.14 -6.75
CA ASN A 37 -2.33 -5.48 -6.60
C ASN A 37 -2.79 -6.53 -7.63
N GLY A 38 -2.95 -6.14 -8.90
CA GLY A 38 -3.39 -7.05 -9.97
C GLY A 38 -4.90 -7.29 -10.03
N ILE A 39 -5.69 -6.76 -9.09
CA ILE A 39 -7.14 -6.64 -9.21
C ILE A 39 -7.43 -5.49 -10.18
N ASP A 40 -8.30 -5.74 -11.16
CA ASP A 40 -8.90 -4.74 -12.04
C ASP A 40 -10.42 -4.95 -12.04
N SER A 41 -11.16 -3.99 -11.50
CA SER A 41 -12.60 -4.14 -11.27
C SER A 41 -13.35 -2.85 -11.61
N PRO A 42 -14.51 -2.93 -12.28
CA PRO A 42 -15.37 -1.76 -12.46
C PRO A 42 -16.00 -1.28 -11.13
N LEU A 43 -16.03 -2.13 -10.11
CA LEU A 43 -16.63 -1.87 -8.81
C LEU A 43 -15.57 -1.49 -7.77
N ALA A 44 -15.83 -0.40 -7.03
CA ALA A 44 -14.95 0.08 -5.97
C ALA A 44 -14.73 -0.97 -4.87
N THR A 45 -15.78 -1.72 -4.52
CA THR A 45 -15.77 -2.69 -3.42
C THR A 45 -14.66 -3.72 -3.54
N ALA A 46 -14.41 -4.26 -4.74
CA ALA A 46 -13.34 -5.26 -4.95
C ALA A 46 -11.94 -4.66 -4.73
N ALA A 47 -11.71 -3.42 -5.16
CA ALA A 47 -10.45 -2.73 -4.89
C ALA A 47 -10.32 -2.37 -3.40
N VAL A 48 -11.41 -1.97 -2.74
CA VAL A 48 -11.43 -1.70 -1.30
C VAL A 48 -11.15 -2.97 -0.49
N ASP A 49 -11.74 -4.11 -0.87
CA ASP A 49 -11.47 -5.40 -0.26
C ASP A 49 -9.97 -5.73 -0.31
N GLU A 50 -9.34 -5.51 -1.46
CA GLU A 50 -7.91 -5.76 -1.65
C GLU A 50 -7.02 -4.81 -0.82
N VAL A 51 -7.41 -3.54 -0.71
CA VAL A 51 -6.73 -2.56 0.15
C VAL A 51 -6.85 -2.95 1.63
N VAL A 52 -8.06 -3.28 2.08
CA VAL A 52 -8.32 -3.72 3.47
C VAL A 52 -7.53 -4.98 3.78
N ARG A 53 -7.48 -5.94 2.86
CA ARG A 53 -6.71 -7.20 3.00
C ARG A 53 -5.22 -6.93 3.15
N SER A 54 -4.69 -5.97 2.40
CA SER A 54 -3.28 -5.59 2.42
C SER A 54 -2.89 -4.76 3.65
N LYS A 55 -3.87 -4.18 4.37
CA LYS A 55 -3.69 -3.36 5.58
C LYS A 55 -2.58 -2.30 5.47
N PRO A 56 -2.54 -1.48 4.41
CA PRO A 56 -1.51 -0.47 4.27
C PRO A 56 -1.69 0.64 5.30
N GLU A 57 -0.59 1.30 5.65
CA GLU A 57 -0.64 2.53 6.45
C GLU A 57 -1.13 3.71 5.61
N LYS A 58 -0.71 3.77 4.34
CA LYS A 58 -1.03 4.86 3.41
C LYS A 58 -1.60 4.31 2.12
N VAL A 59 -2.60 4.99 1.58
CA VAL A 59 -3.18 4.69 0.27
C VAL A 59 -2.99 5.88 -0.64
N LEU A 60 -2.28 5.67 -1.74
CA LEU A 60 -2.13 6.65 -2.81
C LEU A 60 -3.17 6.38 -3.90
N ILE A 61 -4.18 7.24 -3.96
CA ILE A 61 -5.17 7.27 -5.03
C ILE A 61 -4.53 7.98 -6.22
N SER A 62 -4.20 7.21 -7.26
CA SER A 62 -3.72 7.71 -8.54
C SER A 62 -4.90 7.75 -9.52
N MET A 63 -5.20 8.89 -10.13
CA MET A 63 -6.39 9.05 -10.97
C MET A 63 -6.10 9.62 -12.35
N CYS A 64 -6.78 9.11 -13.38
CA CYS A 64 -6.70 9.67 -14.72
C CYS A 64 -7.50 10.97 -14.83
N SER A 65 -7.10 11.88 -15.73
CA SER A 65 -7.74 13.19 -15.91
C SER A 65 -9.21 13.13 -16.29
N ASN A 66 -9.62 12.08 -17.00
CA ASN A 66 -11.00 11.83 -17.40
C ASN A 66 -11.80 10.99 -16.37
N THR A 67 -11.22 10.66 -15.21
CA THR A 67 -11.90 9.87 -14.18
C THR A 67 -13.03 10.68 -13.57
N PRO A 68 -14.28 10.18 -13.56
CA PRO A 68 -15.38 10.88 -12.89
C PRO A 68 -15.13 11.04 -11.40
N HIS A 69 -15.33 12.26 -10.86
CA HIS A 69 -15.18 12.53 -9.43
C HIS A 69 -16.01 11.59 -8.54
N ALA A 70 -17.19 11.18 -9.00
CA ALA A 70 -18.04 10.23 -8.30
C ALA A 70 -17.34 8.90 -8.01
N LYS A 71 -16.48 8.39 -8.92
CA LYS A 71 -15.74 7.14 -8.71
C LYS A 71 -14.71 7.26 -7.59
N ILE A 72 -14.04 8.40 -7.50
CA ILE A 72 -13.05 8.68 -6.45
C ILE A 72 -13.76 8.77 -5.09
N ILE A 73 -14.85 9.55 -5.03
CA ILE A 73 -15.66 9.71 -3.80
C ILE A 73 -16.22 8.37 -3.33
N GLN A 74 -16.69 7.53 -4.25
CA GLN A 74 -17.19 6.20 -3.91
C GLN A 74 -16.10 5.35 -3.24
N PHE A 75 -14.91 5.26 -3.86
CA PHE A 75 -13.80 4.51 -3.29
C PHE A 75 -13.38 5.04 -1.92
N GLU A 76 -13.24 6.36 -1.76
CA GLU A 76 -12.87 6.96 -0.48
C GLU A 76 -13.90 6.66 0.62
N ARG A 77 -15.20 6.74 0.31
CA ARG A 77 -16.27 6.45 1.26
C ARG A 77 -16.26 4.98 1.69
N GLU A 78 -16.19 4.07 0.73
CA GLU A 78 -16.15 2.63 1.01
C GLU A 78 -14.89 2.24 1.80
N LEU A 79 -13.74 2.81 1.46
CA LEU A 79 -12.49 2.54 2.16
C LEU A 79 -12.52 3.07 3.59
N ARG A 80 -12.91 4.34 3.79
CA ARG A 80 -12.98 4.95 5.14
C ARG A 80 -13.97 4.24 6.06
N ALA A 81 -15.00 3.60 5.51
CA ALA A 81 -15.94 2.79 6.30
C ALA A 81 -15.32 1.50 6.86
N ARG A 82 -14.17 1.05 6.34
CA ARG A 82 -13.61 -0.29 6.59
C ARG A 82 -12.16 -0.31 7.05
N HIS A 83 -11.38 0.72 6.71
CA HIS A 83 -9.96 0.78 7.02
C HIS A 83 -9.50 2.23 7.20
N MET A 84 -8.75 2.50 8.26
CA MET A 84 -8.26 3.83 8.62
C MET A 84 -6.83 4.05 8.11
N SER A 85 -6.65 4.13 6.78
CA SER A 85 -5.38 4.55 6.17
C SER A 85 -5.32 6.07 5.96
N GLU A 86 -4.11 6.62 6.00
CA GLU A 86 -3.88 7.96 5.43
C GLU A 86 -4.14 7.93 3.93
N LEU A 87 -4.98 8.84 3.42
CA LEU A 87 -5.31 8.92 2.00
C LEU A 87 -4.58 10.10 1.35
N LYS A 88 -3.88 9.82 0.26
CA LYS A 88 -3.28 10.83 -0.63
C LYS A 88 -3.82 10.67 -2.03
N ALA A 89 -3.92 11.77 -2.76
CA ALA A 89 -4.40 11.79 -4.13
C ALA A 89 -3.36 12.43 -5.06
N ALA A 90 -3.19 11.85 -6.25
CA ALA A 90 -2.32 12.39 -7.31
C ALA A 90 -2.87 12.04 -8.69
N MET A 91 -2.50 12.83 -9.70
CA MET A 91 -2.78 12.48 -11.09
C MET A 91 -1.91 11.31 -11.52
N ALA A 92 -2.50 10.35 -12.24
CA ALA A 92 -1.78 9.23 -12.81
C ALA A 92 -0.95 9.69 -14.02
N THR A 93 0.30 9.23 -14.08
CA THR A 93 1.22 9.46 -15.20
C THR A 93 1.25 8.28 -16.18
N GLU A 94 0.65 7.15 -15.82
CA GLU A 94 0.67 5.89 -16.55
C GLU A 94 -0.61 5.09 -16.30
N GLY A 95 -0.92 4.11 -17.16
CA GLY A 95 -2.05 3.19 -16.98
C GLY A 95 -3.43 3.79 -17.25
N CYS A 96 -3.49 5.03 -17.76
CA CYS A 96 -4.73 5.68 -18.18
C CYS A 96 -5.16 5.24 -19.58
N PRO A 97 -6.47 5.03 -19.81
CA PRO A 97 -6.98 4.83 -21.15
C PRO A 97 -6.74 6.08 -22.00
N ILE A 98 -6.39 5.86 -23.27
CA ILE A 98 -6.18 6.90 -24.29
C ILE A 98 -7.53 7.38 -24.81
#